data_AF-A0A1F7X350-F1
#
_entry.id   AF-A0A1F7X350-F1
#
_cell.length_a   1.000
_cell.length_b   1.000
_cell.length_c   1.000
_cell.angle_alpha   90.00
_cell.angle_beta   90.00
_cell.angle_gamma   90.00
#
_symmetry.space_group_name_H-M   'P 1'
#
loop_
_entity.id
_entity.type
_entity.pdbx_description
1 polymer ?
#
loop_
_entity_poly.entity_id
_entity_poly.type
_entity_poly.pdbx_seq_one_letter_code
_entity_poly.pdbx_strand_id
1 'polypeptide(L)'
;MTLRQYQKLVTRTASGEYKNKNDEIANWGLGVAGEAGDLAGCIKKTIYHGNDQTQGVKENVGDVMWYLAMICNFFGWDFEEVLAENIAKLRKRYSKGFSKKEASRGGSRIDWNEK
;
A
#
# COMPACT_ATOMS: atom_id res chain seq x y z
N MET A 1 -10.15 -16.67 -1.28
CA MET A 1 -10.70 -15.30 -1.38
C MET A 1 -9.99 -14.60 -2.53
N THR A 2 -10.73 -13.96 -3.44
CA THR A 2 -10.16 -13.10 -4.49
C THR A 2 -9.89 -11.68 -3.96
N LEU A 3 -9.08 -10.88 -4.66
CA LEU A 3 -8.85 -9.48 -4.28
C LEU A 3 -10.15 -8.65 -4.30
N ARG A 4 -11.02 -8.89 -5.29
CA ARG A 4 -12.35 -8.27 -5.34
C ARG A 4 -13.23 -8.67 -4.14
N GLN A 5 -13.15 -9.93 -3.70
CA GLN A 5 -13.84 -10.37 -2.48
C GLN A 5 -13.25 -9.71 -1.23
N TYR A 6 -11.92 -9.62 -1.13
CA TYR A 6 -11.23 -8.94 -0.04
C TYR A 6 -11.63 -7.46 0.05
N GLN A 7 -11.55 -6.72 -1.06
CA GLN A 7 -11.94 -5.30 -1.15
C GLN A 7 -13.39 -5.06 -0.72
N LYS A 8 -14.31 -5.99 -1.01
CA LYS A 8 -15.70 -5.93 -0.53
C LYS A 8 -15.84 -6.26 0.95
N LEU A 9 -14.99 -7.12 1.51
CA LEU A 9 -15.08 -7.55 2.91
C LEU A 9 -14.54 -6.48 3.87
N VAL A 10 -13.49 -5.75 3.49
CA VAL A 10 -12.88 -4.71 4.35
C VAL A 10 -13.83 -3.58 4.71
N THR A 11 -14.82 -3.28 3.85
CA THR A 11 -15.82 -2.24 4.13
C THR A 11 -16.68 -2.55 5.36
N ARG A 12 -16.82 -3.83 5.71
CA ARG A 12 -17.61 -4.27 6.88
C ARG A 12 -16.98 -3.87 8.21
N THR A 13 -15.68 -3.60 8.22
CA THR A 13 -14.92 -3.27 9.44
C THR A 13 -14.55 -1.79 9.52
N ALA A 14 -14.88 -1.00 8.50
CA ALA A 14 -14.67 0.44 8.49
C ALA A 14 -15.76 1.14 9.30
N SER A 15 -15.38 2.10 10.16
CA SER A 15 -16.34 3.05 10.73
C SER A 15 -16.89 3.92 9.60
N GLY A 16 -18.14 3.69 9.17
CA GLY A 16 -18.73 4.32 7.99
C GLY A 16 -19.17 5.77 8.16
N GLU A 17 -18.77 6.45 9.24
CA GLU A 17 -19.26 7.78 9.59
C GLU A 17 -18.12 8.81 9.54
N TYR A 18 -17.99 9.46 8.37
CA TYR A 18 -17.09 10.61 8.16
C TYR A 18 -17.90 11.89 8.00
N LYS A 19 -17.39 13.01 8.54
CA LYS A 19 -18.06 14.32 8.42
C LYS A 19 -18.14 14.78 6.97
N ASN A 20 -17.11 14.47 6.18
CA ASN A 20 -17.02 14.79 4.77
C ASN A 20 -16.00 13.87 4.07
N LYS A 21 -15.93 13.93 2.74
CA LYS A 21 -15.02 13.10 1.93
C LYS A 21 -13.53 13.38 2.17
N ASN A 22 -13.17 14.61 2.56
CA ASN A 22 -11.77 14.93 2.85
C ASN A 22 -11.31 14.27 4.15
N ASP A 23 -12.16 14.28 5.19
CA ASP A 23 -11.88 13.58 6.44
C ASP A 23 -11.75 12.07 6.21
N GLU A 24 -12.60 11.50 5.34
CA GLU A 24 -12.54 10.09 4.96
C GLU A 24 -11.21 9.72 4.27
N ILE A 25 -10.86 10.41 3.18
CA ILE A 25 -9.60 10.09 2.47
C ILE A 25 -8.36 10.41 3.30
N ALA A 26 -8.43 11.42 4.16
CA ALA A 26 -7.36 11.72 5.12
C ALA A 26 -7.19 10.56 6.11
N ASN A 27 -8.28 10.03 6.67
CA ASN A 27 -8.22 8.86 7.55
C ASN A 27 -7.55 7.67 6.87
N TRP A 28 -7.96 7.37 5.63
CA TRP A 28 -7.38 6.25 4.87
C TRP A 28 -5.92 6.45 4.51
N GLY A 29 -5.56 7.64 4.01
CA GLY A 29 -4.19 7.95 3.61
C GLY A 29 -3.22 8.01 4.78
N LEU A 30 -3.62 8.64 5.89
CA LEU A 30 -2.80 8.70 7.11
C LEU A 30 -2.67 7.32 7.77
N GLY A 31 -3.72 6.49 7.70
CA GLY A 31 -3.66 5.09 8.13
C GLY A 31 -2.57 4.30 7.42
N VAL A 32 -2.44 4.43 6.09
CA VAL A 32 -1.32 3.81 5.34
C VAL A 32 0.04 4.19 5.93
N ALA A 33 0.24 5.48 6.27
CA ALA A 33 1.49 5.95 6.84
C ALA A 33 1.75 5.40 8.26
N GLY A 34 0.70 5.29 9.07
CA GLY A 34 0.77 4.68 10.41
C GLY A 34 1.24 3.22 10.33
N GLU A 35 0.51 2.39 9.59
CA GLU A 35 0.82 0.96 9.46
C GLU A 35 2.17 0.71 8.75
N ALA A 36 2.55 1.57 7.80
CA ALA A 36 3.88 1.52 7.20
C ALA A 36 5.00 1.83 8.22
N GLY A 37 4.73 2.73 9.17
CA GLY A 37 5.63 3.05 10.29
C GLY A 37 5.79 1.87 11.24
N ASP A 38 4.70 1.22 11.61
CA ASP A 38 4.72 0.04 12.48
C ASP A 38 5.39 -1.17 11.80
N LEU A 39 5.12 -1.39 10.51
CA LEU A 39 5.85 -2.34 9.67
C LEU A 39 7.37 -2.10 9.71
N ALA A 40 7.78 -0.84 9.50
CA ALA A 40 9.19 -0.45 9.57
C ALA A 40 9.77 -0.67 10.98
N GLY A 41 8.98 -0.42 12.03
CA GLY A 41 9.32 -0.67 13.42
C GLY A 41 9.58 -2.15 13.71
N CYS A 42 8.71 -3.05 13.25
CA CYS A 42 8.89 -4.50 13.38
C CYS A 42 10.16 -4.97 12.66
N ILE A 43 10.37 -4.54 11.41
CA ILE A 43 11.58 -4.88 10.64
C ILE A 43 12.84 -4.39 11.37
N LYS A 44 12.85 -3.14 11.86
CA LYS A 44 13.96 -2.57 12.61
C LYS A 44 14.29 -3.42 13.85
N LYS A 45 13.29 -3.81 14.64
CA LYS A 45 13.47 -4.64 15.84
C LYS A 45 14.06 -6.02 15.49
N THR A 46 13.60 -6.64 14.40
CA THR A 46 14.15 -7.92 13.92
C THR A 46 15.60 -7.81 13.46
N ILE A 47 15.96 -6.77 12.71
CA ILE A 47 17.31 -6.64 12.18
C ILE A 47 18.31 -6.14 13.23
N TYR A 48 17.94 -5.17 14.06
CA TYR A 48 18.90 -4.45 14.90
C TYR A 48 18.83 -4.81 16.38
N HIS A 49 17.72 -5.36 16.86
CA HIS A 49 17.53 -5.69 18.28
C HIS A 49 17.47 -7.20 18.55
N GLY A 50 17.56 -8.05 17.51
CA GLY A 50 17.49 -9.51 17.64
C GLY A 50 16.10 -10.04 18.06
N ASN A 51 15.07 -9.20 18.01
CA ASN A 51 13.71 -9.56 18.39
C ASN A 51 12.97 -10.10 17.16
N ASP A 52 12.61 -11.38 17.14
CA ASP A 52 11.76 -11.92 16.07
C ASP A 52 10.39 -11.22 16.12
N GLN A 53 10.10 -10.43 15.10
CA GLN A 53 8.84 -9.72 14.91
C GLN A 53 8.19 -10.11 13.58
N THR A 54 8.52 -11.29 13.04
CA THR A 54 7.98 -11.77 11.75
C THR A 54 6.45 -11.82 11.72
N GLN A 55 5.80 -12.16 12.84
CA GLN A 55 4.34 -12.09 12.96
C GLN A 55 3.83 -10.65 12.89
N GLY A 56 4.46 -9.72 13.59
CA GLY A 56 4.12 -8.29 13.50
C GLY A 56 4.33 -7.74 12.09
N VAL A 57 5.40 -8.14 11.40
CA VAL A 57 5.59 -7.79 9.98
C VAL A 57 4.43 -8.28 9.12
N LYS A 58 3.99 -9.53 9.31
CA LYS A 58 2.87 -10.11 8.56
C LYS A 58 1.54 -9.40 8.85
N GLU A 59 1.28 -9.05 10.09
CA GLU A 59 0.10 -8.30 10.54
C GLU A 59 0.05 -6.93 9.86
N ASN A 60 1.12 -6.14 10.00
CA ASN A 60 1.18 -4.79 9.46
C ASN A 60 1.15 -4.76 7.91
N VAL A 61 1.64 -5.81 7.23
CA VAL A 61 1.41 -5.95 5.77
C VAL A 61 -0.08 -6.07 5.47
N GLY A 62 -0.83 -6.81 6.29
CA GLY A 62 -2.29 -6.91 6.19
C GLY A 62 -2.98 -5.57 6.44
N ASP A 63 -2.56 -4.84 7.47
CA ASP A 63 -3.17 -3.55 7.85
C ASP A 63 -2.90 -2.46 6.80
N VAL A 64 -1.69 -2.40 6.24
CA VAL A 64 -1.39 -1.55 5.07
C VAL A 64 -2.31 -1.90 3.90
N MET A 65 -2.49 -3.20 3.61
CA MET A 65 -3.37 -3.64 2.52
C MET A 65 -4.84 -3.30 2.78
N TRP A 66 -5.28 -3.31 4.03
CA TRP A 66 -6.63 -2.91 4.42
C TRP A 66 -6.89 -1.44 4.09
N TYR A 67 -5.98 -0.54 4.48
CA TYR A 67 -6.09 0.89 4.15
C TYR A 67 -6.00 1.15 2.64
N LEU A 68 -5.13 0.45 1.90
CA LEU A 68 -5.05 0.57 0.44
C LEU A 68 -6.35 0.12 -0.26
N ALA A 69 -6.98 -0.95 0.23
CA ALA A 69 -8.28 -1.39 -0.27
C ALA A 69 -9.39 -0.36 0.02
N MET A 70 -9.35 0.29 1.20
CA MET A 70 -10.28 1.39 1.52
C MET A 70 -10.09 2.62 0.63
N ILE A 71 -8.84 2.95 0.26
CA ILE A 71 -8.56 3.99 -0.74
C ILE A 71 -9.15 3.62 -2.11
N CYS A 72 -9.01 2.36 -2.53
CA CYS A 72 -9.61 1.90 -3.79
C CYS A 72 -11.14 2.02 -3.73
N ASN A 73 -11.77 1.64 -2.62
CA ASN A 73 -13.21 1.81 -2.40
C ASN A 73 -13.64 3.28 -2.44
N PHE A 74 -12.89 4.18 -1.81
CA PHE A 74 -13.17 5.61 -1.79
C PHE A 74 -13.20 6.21 -3.22
N PHE A 75 -12.24 5.84 -4.07
CA PHE A 75 -12.17 6.33 -5.45
C PHE A 75 -12.99 5.49 -6.45
N GLY A 76 -13.57 4.38 -6.03
CA GLY A 76 -14.27 3.44 -6.91
C GLY A 76 -13.35 2.67 -7.86
N TRP A 77 -12.09 2.50 -7.49
CA TRP A 77 -11.12 1.72 -8.26
C TRP A 77 -11.23 0.24 -7.93
N ASP A 78 -11.00 -0.60 -8.95
CA ASP A 78 -10.82 -2.02 -8.72
C ASP A 78 -9.39 -2.33 -8.26
N PHE A 79 -9.27 -2.92 -7.07
CA PHE A 79 -7.95 -3.13 -6.46
C PHE A 79 -7.09 -4.14 -7.23
N GLU A 80 -7.71 -5.14 -7.85
CA GLU A 80 -6.99 -6.11 -8.69
C GLU A 80 -6.44 -5.46 -9.96
N GLU A 81 -7.21 -4.56 -10.59
CA GLU A 81 -6.76 -3.78 -11.74
C GLU A 81 -5.60 -2.85 -11.40
N VAL A 82 -5.66 -2.13 -10.27
CA VAL A 82 -4.55 -1.28 -9.79
C VAL A 82 -3.24 -2.07 -9.64
N LEU A 83 -3.31 -3.29 -9.10
CA LEU A 83 -2.14 -4.15 -8.96
C LEU A 83 -1.67 -4.71 -10.31
N ALA A 84 -2.59 -5.07 -11.21
CA ALA A 84 -2.25 -5.54 -12.56
C ALA A 84 -1.53 -4.45 -13.38
N GLU A 85 -2.02 -3.21 -13.32
CA GLU A 85 -1.37 -2.05 -13.95
C GLU A 85 0.03 -1.80 -13.39
N ASN A 86 0.20 -1.96 -12.06
CA ASN A 86 1.51 -1.87 -11.43
C ASN A 86 2.48 -2.91 -12.00
N ILE A 87 2.05 -4.18 -12.11
CA ILE A 87 2.85 -5.27 -12.68
C ILE A 87 3.20 -5.00 -14.15
N ALA A 88 2.23 -4.58 -14.97
CA ALA A 88 2.48 -4.24 -16.38
C ALA A 88 3.55 -3.12 -16.51
N LYS A 89 3.42 -2.07 -15.71
CA LYS A 89 4.40 -0.98 -15.62
C LYS A 89 5.78 -1.47 -15.19
N LEU A 90 5.87 -2.33 -14.17
CA LEU A 90 7.13 -2.87 -13.68
C LEU A 90 7.78 -3.83 -14.68
N ARG A 91 7.02 -4.69 -15.36
CA ARG A 91 7.52 -5.57 -16.43
C ARG A 91 8.09 -4.79 -17.60
N LYS A 92 7.42 -3.69 -18.00
CA LYS A 92 7.94 -2.79 -19.04
C LYS A 92 9.26 -2.15 -18.60
N ARG A 93 9.41 -1.81 -17.32
CA ARG A 93 10.63 -1.19 -16.78
C ARG A 93 11.78 -2.17 -16.58
N TYR A 94 11.48 -3.38 -16.12
CA TYR A 94 12.43 -4.40 -15.69
C TYR A 94 12.22 -5.68 -16.49
N SER A 95 12.34 -5.57 -17.82
CA SER A 95 12.02 -6.66 -18.76
C SER A 95 12.89 -7.92 -18.56
N LYS A 96 14.10 -7.76 -18.03
CA LYS A 96 15.04 -8.85 -17.71
C LYS A 96 15.27 -9.01 -16.19
N GLY A 97 14.37 -8.49 -15.37
CA GLY A 97 14.55 -8.37 -13.93
C GLY A 97 15.20 -7.06 -13.51
N PHE A 98 15.54 -6.93 -12.23
CA PHE A 98 16.06 -5.69 -11.67
C PHE A 98 17.46 -5.33 -12.21
N SER A 99 17.64 -4.07 -12.61
CA SER A 99 18.96 -3.48 -12.84
C SER A 99 19.06 -2.07 -12.26
N LYS A 100 20.24 -1.69 -11.72
CA LYS A 100 20.49 -0.33 -11.20
C LYS A 100 20.23 0.76 -12.25
N LYS A 101 20.52 0.45 -13.52
CA LYS A 101 20.31 1.36 -14.66
C LYS A 101 18.83 1.62 -14.91
N GLU A 102 17.99 0.60 -14.92
CA GLU A 102 16.53 0.76 -15.11
C GLU A 102 15.87 1.38 -13.88
N ALA A 103 16.44 1.15 -12.69
CA ALA A 103 15.95 1.72 -11.43
C ALA A 103 16.19 3.22 -11.28
N SER A 104 17.23 3.78 -11.93
CA SER A 104 17.55 5.21 -11.81
C SER A 104 16.53 6.15 -12.48
N ARG A 105 15.62 5.62 -13.30
CA ARG A 105 14.52 6.32 -14.00
C ARG A 105 14.94 7.46 -14.94
N GLY A 106 16.22 7.85 -14.99
CA GLY A 106 16.79 8.78 -15.98
C GLY A 106 16.00 10.08 -16.20
N GLY A 107 15.37 10.64 -15.16
CA GLY A 107 14.55 11.85 -15.26
C GLY A 107 13.09 11.64 -15.72
N SER A 108 12.68 10.41 -16.08
CA SER A 108 11.30 10.07 -16.47
C SER A 108 10.34 9.83 -15.29
N ARG A 109 10.79 10.10 -14.06
CA ARG A 109 9.94 9.98 -12.87
C ARG A 109 8.99 11.16 -12.85
N ILE A 110 7.69 10.89 -12.91
CA ILE A 110 6.70 11.86 -12.46
C ILE A 110 6.86 11.99 -10.95
N ASP A 111 7.22 13.19 -10.48
CA ASP A 111 7.10 13.55 -9.08
C ASP A 111 5.67 14.04 -8.83
N TRP A 112 4.98 13.38 -7.92
CA TRP A 112 3.60 13.71 -7.55
C TRP A 112 3.54 14.60 -6.30
N ASN A 113 4.68 14.85 -5.64
CA ASN A 113 4.79 15.70 -4.45
C ASN A 113 5.20 17.14 -4.78
N GLU A 114 5.67 17.39 -6.01
CA GLU A 114 6.00 18.73 -6.49
C GLU A 114 4.84 19.26 -7.34
N LYS A 115 3.95 20.02 -6.70
CA LYS A 115 3.02 20.94 -7.35
C LYS A 115 3.06 22.27 -6.62
#